data_AF-A0A7C7PEH6-F1
#
_entry.id   AF-A0A7C7PEH6-F1
#
_cell.length_a   1.000
_cell.length_b   1.000
_cell.length_c   1.000
_cell.angle_alpha   90.00
_cell.angle_beta   90.00
_cell.angle_gamma   90.00
#
_symmetry.space_group_name_H-M   'P 1'
#
loop_
_entity.id
_entity.type
_entity.pdbx_description
1 polymer ?
#
loop_
_entity_poly.entity_id
_entity_poly.type
_entity_poly.pdbx_seq_one_letter_code
_entity_poly.pdbx_strand_id
1 'polypeptide(L)'
;MPDTTARTDAASHTPGDLPLGEPLPGWTPRPVPPRSALEGRFCRVEPLDPEGHVGDLFTAYTADPDGRSWTYLPYGPFADLAELKAWMQATCLGDDPLFHAVIDKASGKALGVASYLRIVPAIGSI
;
A
#
# COMPACT_ATOMS: atom_id res chain seq x y z
N MET A 1 43.46 -38.95 -24.23
CA MET A 1 42.61 -37.82 -24.67
C MET A 1 41.18 -38.19 -24.37
N PRO A 2 40.56 -37.77 -23.25
CA PRO A 2 39.13 -37.90 -23.10
C PRO A 2 38.41 -36.72 -23.76
N ASP A 3 37.31 -37.09 -24.39
CA ASP A 3 36.42 -36.32 -25.24
C ASP A 3 35.69 -35.21 -24.45
N THR A 4 35.73 -33.98 -24.98
CA THR A 4 35.01 -32.83 -24.43
C THR A 4 33.54 -32.99 -24.75
N THR A 5 32.77 -33.53 -23.79
CA THR A 5 31.30 -33.52 -23.87
C THR A 5 30.84 -32.07 -23.80
N ALA A 6 30.27 -31.60 -24.91
CA ALA A 6 29.71 -30.27 -25.08
C ALA A 6 28.70 -29.97 -23.95
N ARG A 7 28.87 -28.80 -23.32
CA ARG A 7 27.83 -28.20 -22.48
C ARG A 7 26.58 -28.03 -23.35
N THR A 8 25.47 -28.60 -22.92
CA THR A 8 24.15 -28.28 -23.45
C THR A 8 23.96 -26.77 -23.36
N ASP A 9 23.81 -26.13 -24.51
CA ASP A 9 23.58 -24.70 -24.64
C ASP A 9 22.27 -24.35 -23.93
N ALA A 10 22.36 -23.54 -22.87
CA ALA A 10 21.18 -23.05 -22.18
C ALA A 10 20.48 -22.10 -23.16
N ALA A 11 19.30 -22.49 -23.64
CA ALA A 11 18.52 -21.71 -24.59
C ALA A 11 18.43 -20.26 -24.14
N SER A 12 19.06 -19.39 -24.94
CA SER A 12 19.05 -17.95 -24.74
C SER A 12 17.62 -17.45 -24.98
N HIS A 13 16.92 -17.08 -23.91
CA HIS A 13 15.57 -16.52 -24.04
C HIS A 13 15.69 -15.07 -24.53
N THR A 14 15.26 -14.80 -25.76
CA THR A 14 15.06 -13.43 -26.25
C THR A 14 13.89 -12.79 -25.50
N PRO A 15 13.99 -11.54 -25.02
CA PRO A 15 12.85 -10.84 -24.44
C PRO A 15 11.72 -10.74 -25.49
N GLY A 16 10.69 -11.58 -25.36
CA GLY A 16 9.59 -11.68 -26.33
C GLY A 16 9.00 -13.08 -26.51
N ASP A 17 9.77 -14.13 -26.22
CA ASP A 17 9.34 -15.54 -26.42
C ASP A 17 8.68 -16.18 -25.19
N LEU A 18 8.34 -15.39 -24.17
CA LEU A 18 7.61 -15.90 -23.01
C LEU A 18 6.12 -16.05 -23.37
N PRO A 19 5.48 -17.17 -23.00
CA PRO A 19 4.06 -17.36 -23.27
C PRO A 19 3.22 -16.28 -22.55
N LEU A 20 2.41 -15.54 -23.30
CA LEU A 20 1.59 -14.42 -22.81
C LEU A 20 0.34 -14.85 -22.02
N GLY A 21 0.10 -16.16 -21.91
CA GLY A 21 -1.10 -16.73 -21.30
C GLY A 21 -2.31 -16.73 -22.24
N GLU A 22 -3.45 -17.15 -21.71
CA GLU A 22 -4.71 -17.20 -22.43
C GLU A 22 -5.27 -15.80 -22.69
N PRO A 23 -5.90 -15.54 -23.86
CA PRO A 23 -6.61 -14.29 -24.11
C PRO A 23 -7.72 -14.01 -23.08
N LEU A 24 -7.93 -12.73 -22.75
CA LEU A 24 -9.01 -12.26 -21.87
C LEU A 24 -10.09 -11.51 -22.68
N PRO A 25 -10.98 -12.22 -23.40
CA PRO A 25 -12.03 -11.59 -24.18
C PRO A 25 -12.98 -10.81 -23.26
N GLY A 26 -13.32 -9.57 -23.65
CA GLY A 26 -14.22 -8.72 -22.87
C GLY A 26 -13.57 -8.04 -21.65
N TRP A 27 -12.24 -8.06 -21.55
CA TRP A 27 -11.54 -7.27 -20.53
C TRP A 27 -11.86 -5.77 -20.66
N THR A 28 -12.09 -5.11 -19.54
CA THR A 28 -12.31 -3.67 -19.43
C THR A 28 -11.45 -3.09 -18.31
N PRO A 29 -11.14 -1.78 -18.36
CA PRO A 29 -10.54 -1.08 -17.22
C PRO A 29 -11.31 -1.34 -15.93
N ARG A 30 -10.58 -1.42 -14.81
CA ARG A 30 -11.16 -1.65 -13.47
C ARG A 30 -11.54 -0.32 -12.82
N PRO A 31 -12.63 -0.25 -12.03
CA PRO A 31 -12.96 0.97 -11.30
C PRO A 31 -11.89 1.31 -10.26
N VAL A 32 -11.66 2.61 -10.04
CA VAL A 32 -10.81 3.12 -8.95
C VAL A 32 -11.40 2.69 -7.60
N PRO A 33 -10.57 2.38 -6.58
CA PRO A 33 -11.05 2.09 -5.23
C PRO A 33 -11.96 3.20 -4.71
N PRO A 34 -13.12 2.86 -4.13
CA PRO A 34 -14.01 3.88 -3.60
C PRO A 34 -13.43 4.49 -2.31
N ARG A 35 -13.70 5.78 -2.10
CA ARG A 35 -13.50 6.47 -0.80
C ARG A 35 -14.62 6.18 0.20
N SER A 36 -15.24 5.01 0.13
CA SER A 36 -16.31 4.63 1.06
C SER A 36 -15.74 3.82 2.21
N ALA A 37 -16.28 4.02 3.41
CA ALA A 37 -15.89 3.21 4.55
C ALA A 37 -16.18 1.71 4.30
N LEU A 38 -15.23 0.87 4.65
CA LEU A 38 -15.33 -0.59 4.62
C LEU A 38 -15.56 -1.09 6.06
N GLU A 39 -16.69 -1.73 6.29
CA GLU A 39 -17.05 -2.25 7.60
C GLU A 39 -16.55 -3.69 7.76
N GLY A 40 -15.65 -3.90 8.71
CA GLY A 40 -15.09 -5.21 9.04
C GLY A 40 -15.61 -5.79 10.35
N ARG A 41 -15.14 -7.01 10.67
CA ARG A 41 -15.44 -7.64 11.96
C ARG A 41 -14.74 -6.95 13.13
N PHE A 42 -13.47 -6.56 12.94
CA PHE A 42 -12.60 -6.04 14.01
C PHE A 42 -12.27 -4.56 13.85
N CYS A 43 -12.20 -4.09 12.62
CA CYS A 43 -11.92 -2.70 12.30
C CYS A 43 -12.93 -2.17 11.27
N ARG A 44 -13.01 -0.84 11.18
CA ARG A 44 -13.57 -0.12 10.06
C ARG A 44 -12.42 0.58 9.35
N VAL A 45 -12.40 0.54 8.02
CA VAL A 45 -11.42 1.28 7.22
C VAL A 45 -12.16 2.43 6.57
N GLU A 46 -11.79 3.67 6.86
CA GLU A 46 -12.47 4.86 6.34
C GLU A 46 -11.49 5.85 5.73
N PRO A 47 -11.93 6.75 4.82
CA PRO A 47 -11.05 7.77 4.25
C PRO A 47 -10.31 8.52 5.35
N LEU A 48 -9.01 8.72 5.16
CA LEU A 48 -8.20 9.42 6.15
C LEU A 48 -8.67 10.89 6.27
N ASP A 49 -8.97 11.31 7.49
CA ASP A 49 -9.24 12.68 7.88
C ASP A 49 -8.12 13.17 8.81
N PRO A 50 -7.21 14.06 8.35
CA PRO A 50 -6.14 14.59 9.18
C PRO A 50 -6.62 15.31 10.44
N GLU A 51 -7.78 15.95 10.43
CA GLU A 51 -8.29 16.65 11.61
C GLU A 51 -8.85 15.67 12.63
N GLY A 52 -9.66 14.71 12.17
CA GLY A 52 -10.32 13.72 13.04
C GLY A 52 -9.40 12.61 13.54
N HIS A 53 -8.38 12.20 12.77
CA HIS A 53 -7.59 10.99 13.07
C HIS A 53 -6.22 11.25 13.68
N VAL A 54 -5.64 12.45 13.52
CA VAL A 54 -4.24 12.71 13.89
C VAL A 54 -3.95 12.46 15.38
N GLY A 55 -4.88 12.80 16.27
CA GLY A 55 -4.69 12.62 17.72
C GLY A 55 -4.59 11.15 18.13
N ASP A 56 -5.50 10.32 17.60
CA ASP A 56 -5.49 8.88 17.85
C ASP A 56 -4.27 8.21 17.22
N LEU A 57 -3.95 8.57 15.97
CA LEU A 57 -2.78 8.04 15.26
C LEU A 57 -1.48 8.39 15.98
N PHE A 58 -1.32 9.64 16.42
CA PHE A 58 -0.13 10.05 17.18
C PHE A 58 0.00 9.25 18.49
N THR A 59 -1.12 9.05 19.20
CA THR A 59 -1.14 8.24 20.43
C THR A 59 -0.77 6.78 20.14
N ALA A 60 -1.26 6.21 19.03
CA ALA A 60 -0.93 4.84 18.63
C ALA A 60 0.55 4.70 18.24
N TYR A 61 1.09 5.67 17.50
CA TYR A 61 2.48 5.65 17.02
C TYR A 61 3.51 5.86 18.12
N THR A 62 3.19 6.68 19.13
CA THR A 62 4.08 6.92 20.28
C THR A 62 4.11 5.75 21.28
N ALA A 63 3.25 4.75 21.12
CA ALA A 63 3.30 3.51 21.90
C ALA A 63 4.49 2.60 21.53
N ASP A 64 5.22 2.90 20.45
CA ASP A 64 6.47 2.26 20.04
C ASP A 64 7.65 3.22 20.27
N PRO A 65 8.17 3.33 21.51
CA PRO A 65 9.23 4.30 21.85
C PRO A 65 10.57 3.99 21.17
N ASP A 66 10.78 2.72 20.79
CA ASP A 66 11.99 2.29 20.06
C ASP A 66 11.88 2.58 18.55
N GLY A 67 10.69 2.98 18.06
CA GLY A 67 10.44 3.30 16.66
C GLY A 67 10.60 2.11 15.71
N ARG A 68 10.52 0.86 16.20
CA ARG A 68 10.81 -0.34 15.40
C ARG A 68 9.84 -0.54 14.24
N SER A 69 8.60 -0.10 14.42
CA SER A 69 7.53 -0.15 13.40
C SER A 69 7.85 0.66 12.15
N TRP A 70 8.79 1.61 12.26
CA TRP A 70 9.19 2.51 11.17
C TRP A 70 10.41 2.03 10.39
N THR A 71 11.07 0.94 10.83
CA THR A 71 12.34 0.43 10.28
C THR A 71 12.35 0.29 8.76
N TYR A 72 11.20 -0.02 8.15
CA TYR A 72 11.06 -0.25 6.71
C TYR A 72 10.12 0.73 6.01
N LEU A 73 9.70 1.79 6.71
CA LEU A 73 8.88 2.85 6.13
C LEU A 73 9.78 3.99 5.63
N PRO A 74 9.50 4.56 4.44
CA PRO A 74 10.31 5.64 3.89
C PRO A 74 10.03 7.01 4.55
N TYR A 75 9.19 7.03 5.60
CA TYR A 75 8.75 8.21 6.33
C TYR A 75 8.56 7.86 7.81
N GLY A 76 8.45 8.89 8.64
CA GLY A 76 8.37 8.76 10.09
C GLY A 76 9.69 8.26 10.72
N PRO A 77 9.68 7.97 12.04
CA PRO A 77 8.64 8.35 12.99
C PRO A 77 8.48 9.88 13.09
N PHE A 78 7.36 10.34 13.64
CA PHE A 78 7.09 11.77 13.83
C PHE A 78 7.37 12.16 15.29
N ALA A 79 8.03 13.30 15.50
CA ALA A 79 8.42 13.76 16.83
C ALA A 79 7.24 14.34 17.62
N ASP A 80 6.28 14.97 16.93
CA ASP A 80 5.11 15.55 17.54
C ASP A 80 3.86 15.47 16.63
N LEU A 81 2.72 15.86 17.21
CA LEU A 81 1.43 15.84 16.54
C LEU A 81 1.39 16.79 15.34
N ALA A 82 2.09 17.93 15.40
CA ALA A 82 2.11 18.90 14.31
C ALA A 82 2.88 18.36 13.10
N GLU A 83 4.00 17.67 13.33
CA GLU A 83 4.77 17.02 12.27
C GLU A 83 3.96 15.92 11.58
N LEU A 84 3.31 15.05 12.35
CA LEU A 84 2.42 14.02 11.79
C LEU A 84 1.28 14.66 10.98
N LYS A 85 0.63 15.70 11.51
CA LYS A 85 -0.46 16.41 10.83
C LYS A 85 0.00 17.01 9.50
N ALA A 86 1.15 17.66 9.51
CA ALA A 86 1.73 18.28 8.31
C ALA A 86 2.01 17.22 7.23
N TRP A 87 2.56 16.07 7.62
CA TRP A 87 2.77 14.94 6.70
C TRP A 87 1.45 14.41 6.13
N MET A 88 0.42 14.22 6.97
CA MET A 88 -0.89 13.74 6.53
C MET A 88 -1.53 14.70 5.51
N GLN A 89 -1.46 16.01 5.77
CA GLN A 89 -2.01 17.03 4.87
C GLN A 89 -1.26 17.09 3.53
N ALA A 90 0.08 16.94 3.56
CA ALA A 90 0.90 17.00 2.36
C ALA A 90 0.82 15.72 1.50
N THR A 91 0.64 14.55 2.13
CA THR A 91 0.87 13.25 1.48
C THR A 91 -0.40 12.43 1.28
N CYS A 92 -1.38 12.55 2.18
CA CYS A 92 -2.42 11.53 2.30
C CYS A 92 -3.77 11.89 1.66
N LEU A 93 -3.93 13.13 1.15
CA LEU A 93 -5.21 13.60 0.61
C LEU A 93 -5.40 13.33 -0.89
N GLY A 94 -4.35 12.83 -1.56
CA GLY A 94 -4.36 12.50 -2.98
C GLY A 94 -5.21 11.28 -3.35
N ASP A 95 -5.35 11.05 -4.65
CA ASP A 95 -6.02 9.86 -5.20
C ASP A 95 -5.07 8.66 -5.40
N ASP A 96 -3.76 8.91 -5.40
CA ASP A 96 -2.69 7.89 -5.40
C ASP A 96 -1.43 8.50 -4.75
N PRO A 97 -1.01 8.06 -3.56
CA PRO A 97 -1.63 6.99 -2.78
C PRO A 97 -2.99 7.40 -2.21
N LEU A 98 -3.95 6.48 -2.23
CA LEU A 98 -5.28 6.69 -1.64
C LEU A 98 -5.32 6.20 -0.19
N PHE A 99 -5.10 7.09 0.77
CA PHE A 99 -5.00 6.75 2.19
C PHE A 99 -6.35 6.57 2.90
N HIS A 100 -6.36 5.63 3.82
CA HIS A 100 -7.45 5.32 4.73
C HIS A 100 -6.91 5.14 6.15
N ALA A 101 -7.73 5.53 7.14
CA ALA A 101 -7.49 5.21 8.53
C ALA A 101 -8.07 3.83 8.87
N VAL A 102 -7.35 3.09 9.72
CA VAL A 102 -7.83 1.83 10.30
C VAL A 102 -8.35 2.14 11.70
N ILE A 103 -9.67 2.10 11.84
CA ILE A 103 -10.38 2.37 13.09
C ILE A 103 -10.63 1.05 13.80
N ASP A 104 -10.08 0.88 14.99
CA ASP A 104 -10.40 -0.27 15.84
C ASP A 104 -11.84 -0.16 16.35
N LYS A 105 -12.63 -1.22 16.19
CA LYS A 105 -14.05 -1.17 16.57
C LYS A 105 -14.28 -1.22 18.07
N ALA A 106 -13.37 -1.82 18.83
CA ALA A 106 -13.54 -1.94 20.28
C ALA A 106 -13.34 -0.60 20.98
N SER A 107 -12.32 0.17 20.56
CA SER A 107 -11.97 1.47 21.12
C SER A 107 -12.56 2.66 20.36
N GLY A 108 -12.93 2.48 19.09
CA GLY A 108 -13.36 3.55 18.20
C GLY A 108 -12.23 4.46 17.71
N LYS A 109 -10.96 4.10 17.96
CA LYS A 109 -9.79 4.94 17.68
C LYS A 109 -9.09 4.57 16.39
N ALA A 110 -8.50 5.57 15.72
CA ALA A 110 -7.60 5.34 14.61
C ALA A 110 -6.25 4.78 15.10
N LEU A 111 -5.93 3.54 14.74
CA LEU A 111 -4.69 2.87 15.21
C LEU A 111 -3.61 2.76 14.13
N GLY A 112 -3.93 3.13 12.89
CA GLY A 112 -2.97 3.10 11.80
C GLY A 112 -3.57 3.60 10.50
N VAL A 113 -2.75 3.58 9.45
CA VAL A 113 -3.14 3.98 8.11
C VAL A 113 -2.74 2.91 7.10
N ALA A 114 -3.47 2.83 6.00
CA ALA A 114 -3.15 2.01 4.84
C ALA A 114 -3.55 2.76 3.57
N SER A 115 -2.93 2.45 2.43
CA SER A 115 -3.27 3.08 1.17
C SER A 115 -3.27 2.12 0.00
N TYR A 116 -4.11 2.41 -0.99
CA TYR A 116 -3.94 1.91 -2.35
C TYR A 116 -2.86 2.73 -3.05
N LEU A 117 -2.03 2.08 -3.86
CA LEU A 117 -0.81 2.63 -4.44
C LEU A 117 -0.68 2.18 -5.89
N ARG A 118 -0.22 3.08 -6.77
CA ARG A 118 0.03 2.78 -8.20
C ARG A 118 -1.23 2.31 -8.91
N ILE A 119 -2.29 3.08 -8.73
CA ILE A 119 -3.61 2.85 -9.29
C ILE A 119 -3.57 3.19 -10.79
N VAL A 120 -3.65 2.16 -11.64
CA VAL A 120 -3.73 2.30 -13.10
C VAL A 120 -4.90 1.46 -13.63
N PRO A 121 -6.14 1.98 -13.52
CA PRO A 121 -7.39 1.36 -13.98
C PRO A 121 -7.33 0.77 -15.38
N ALA A 122 -6.69 1.48 -16.31
CA ALA A 122 -6.59 1.14 -17.73
C ALA A 122 -5.93 -0.23 -17.97
N ILE A 123 -5.01 -0.63 -17.09
CA ILE A 123 -4.30 -1.93 -17.17
C ILE A 123 -4.70 -2.88 -16.03
N GLY A 124 -5.74 -2.54 -15.26
CA GLY A 124 -6.24 -3.38 -14.16
C GLY A 124 -5.42 -3.37 -12.89
N SER A 125 -4.49 -2.42 -12.72
CA SER A 125 -3.72 -2.25 -11.49
C SER A 125 -4.47 -1.35 -10.52
N ILE A 126 -4.65 -1.79 -9.28
CA ILE A 126 -5.42 -1.12 -8.23
C ILE A 126 -4.71 -1.25 -6.89
#